data_AF-A0A329ECE1-F1
#
_entry.id   AF-A0A329ECE1-F1
#
_cell.length_a   1.000
_cell.length_b   1.000
_cell.length_c   1.000
_cell.angle_alpha   90.00
_cell.angle_beta   90.00
_cell.angle_gamma   90.00
#
_symmetry.space_group_name_H-M   'P 1'
#
loop_
_entity.id
_entity.type
_entity.pdbx_description
1 polymer ?
#
loop_
_entity_poly.entity_id
_entity_poly.type
_entity_poly.pdbx_seq_one_letter_code
_entity_poly.pdbx_strand_id
1 'polypeptide(L)'
;MSSNNRSDKVIKQFYHTLDSGIAETLNDEQKQAIEHAVKSMGLVARHSIDIRETVPWFGKRFYIVFLCGRDHRKDVRERSKLVHFVLTLLILIGVVSISLLAMLALYLIKSALGIDIFKGFSFGIWDWFKGLLL
;
A
#
# COMPACT_ATOMS: atom_id res chain seq x y z
N MET A 1 -8.32 29.15 -0.14
CA MET A 1 -9.11 29.82 -1.20
C MET A 1 -9.39 28.98 -2.46
N SER A 2 -9.19 27.64 -2.47
CA SER A 2 -9.33 26.82 -3.70
C SER A 2 -10.64 26.01 -3.82
N SER A 3 -11.51 26.00 -2.80
CA SER A 3 -12.74 25.18 -2.79
C SER A 3 -13.88 25.78 -3.61
N ASN A 4 -14.05 27.11 -3.62
CA ASN A 4 -15.15 27.78 -4.32
C ASN A 4 -15.16 27.46 -5.82
N ASN A 5 -14.01 27.63 -6.49
CA ASN A 5 -13.91 27.55 -7.94
C ASN A 5 -14.24 26.14 -8.52
N ARG A 6 -14.12 25.07 -7.72
CA ARG A 6 -14.46 23.70 -8.17
C ARG A 6 -15.94 23.39 -7.97
N SER A 7 -16.50 23.79 -6.85
CA SER A 7 -17.94 23.65 -6.59
C SER A 7 -18.74 24.41 -7.64
N ASP A 8 -18.30 25.60 -8.00
CA ASP A 8 -18.95 26.44 -9.02
C ASP A 8 -18.92 25.78 -10.40
N LYS A 9 -17.81 25.10 -10.76
CA LYS A 9 -17.71 24.34 -12.01
C LYS A 9 -18.67 23.15 -12.06
N VAL A 10 -18.81 22.40 -10.95
CA VAL A 10 -19.72 21.26 -10.86
C VAL A 10 -21.18 21.72 -10.97
N ILE A 11 -21.52 22.83 -10.30
CA ILE A 11 -22.87 23.42 -10.36
C ILE A 11 -23.18 23.90 -11.78
N LYS A 12 -22.23 24.59 -12.43
CA LYS A 12 -22.39 25.02 -13.82
C LYS A 12 -22.59 23.83 -14.77
N GLN A 13 -21.81 22.76 -14.59
CA GLN A 13 -21.96 21.54 -15.38
C GLN A 13 -23.31 20.85 -15.14
N PHE A 14 -23.79 20.86 -13.88
CA PHE A 14 -25.10 20.31 -13.52
C PHE A 14 -26.22 21.02 -14.27
N TYR A 15 -26.27 22.36 -14.23
CA TYR A 15 -27.30 23.12 -14.94
C TYR A 15 -27.16 23.05 -16.47
N HIS A 16 -25.95 22.88 -17.00
CA HIS A 16 -25.75 22.65 -18.44
C HIS A 16 -26.23 21.26 -18.90
N THR A 17 -26.25 20.28 -18.00
CA THR A 17 -26.72 18.92 -18.30
C THR A 17 -28.22 18.78 -18.06
N LEU A 18 -28.76 19.57 -17.13
CA LEU A 18 -30.19 19.65 -16.89
C LEU A 18 -30.89 20.23 -18.13
N ASP A 19 -32.05 19.65 -18.49
CA ASP A 19 -32.87 20.19 -19.57
C ASP A 19 -33.21 21.65 -19.31
N SER A 20 -33.03 22.51 -20.32
CA SER A 20 -33.18 23.96 -20.15
C SER A 20 -34.62 24.34 -19.79
N GLY A 21 -35.61 23.63 -20.32
CA GLY A 21 -37.02 23.86 -19.99
C GLY A 21 -37.31 23.53 -18.53
N ILE A 22 -36.71 22.47 -18.00
CA ILE A 22 -36.83 22.13 -16.57
C ILE A 22 -36.03 23.08 -15.69
N ALA A 23 -34.83 23.49 -16.10
CA ALA A 23 -34.00 24.41 -15.32
C ALA A 23 -34.68 25.77 -15.07
N GLU A 24 -35.46 26.25 -16.05
CA GLU A 24 -36.24 27.48 -15.94
C GLU A 24 -37.47 27.34 -15.03
N THR A 25 -38.03 26.13 -14.88
CA THR A 25 -39.15 25.88 -13.96
C THR A 25 -38.76 25.85 -12.49
N LEU A 26 -37.46 25.77 -12.18
CA LEU A 26 -36.96 25.75 -10.82
C LEU A 26 -37.03 27.15 -10.20
N ASN A 27 -37.64 27.24 -9.02
CA ASN A 27 -37.65 28.44 -8.21
C ASN A 27 -36.31 28.62 -7.45
N ASP A 28 -36.10 29.81 -6.89
CA ASP A 28 -34.82 30.15 -6.27
C ASP A 28 -34.50 29.30 -5.02
N GLU A 29 -35.52 28.93 -4.24
CA GLU A 29 -35.36 28.05 -3.06
C GLU A 29 -34.91 26.65 -3.48
N GLN A 30 -35.49 26.10 -4.55
CA GLN A 30 -35.12 24.81 -5.12
C GLN A 30 -33.69 24.84 -5.66
N LYS A 31 -33.31 25.91 -6.36
CA LYS A 31 -31.94 26.09 -6.87
C LYS A 31 -30.93 26.12 -5.72
N GLN A 32 -31.21 26.86 -4.64
CA GLN A 32 -30.34 26.91 -3.47
C GLN A 32 -30.23 25.55 -2.76
N ALA A 33 -31.35 24.83 -2.60
CA ALA A 33 -31.35 23.50 -2.01
C ALA A 33 -30.52 22.50 -2.84
N ILE A 34 -30.63 22.54 -4.17
CA ILE A 34 -29.85 21.72 -5.10
C ILE A 34 -28.36 22.07 -4.98
N GLU A 35 -28.00 23.35 -5.03
CA GLU A 35 -26.60 23.76 -4.88
C GLU A 35 -26.00 23.33 -3.54
N HIS A 36 -26.78 23.45 -2.46
CA HIS A 36 -26.36 23.02 -1.13
C HIS A 36 -26.19 21.49 -1.07
N ALA A 37 -27.10 20.72 -1.67
CA ALA A 37 -26.98 19.27 -1.79
C ALA A 37 -25.73 18.87 -2.61
N VAL A 38 -25.49 19.50 -3.77
CA VAL A 38 -24.33 19.22 -4.62
C VAL A 38 -23.01 19.56 -3.89
N LYS A 39 -22.97 20.69 -3.16
CA LYS A 39 -21.82 21.07 -2.34
C LYS A 39 -21.58 20.10 -1.18
N SER A 40 -22.65 19.62 -0.53
CA SER A 40 -22.57 18.74 0.65
C SER A 40 -22.30 17.28 0.32
N MET A 41 -22.77 16.78 -0.83
CA MET A 41 -22.50 15.42 -1.32
C MET A 41 -21.03 15.17 -1.67
N GLY A 42 -20.19 16.21 -1.69
CA GLY A 42 -18.76 16.03 -1.97
C GLY A 42 -18.49 15.48 -3.37
N LEU A 43 -19.40 15.69 -4.33
CA LEU A 43 -19.21 15.37 -5.76
C LEU A 43 -17.99 16.10 -6.36
N VAL A 44 -17.41 17.06 -5.63
CA VAL A 44 -15.99 17.43 -5.72
C VAL A 44 -15.13 16.27 -5.17
N ALA A 45 -15.33 15.08 -5.73
CA ALA A 45 -14.64 13.87 -5.30
C ALA A 45 -13.15 14.11 -5.53
N ARG A 46 -12.39 14.10 -4.43
CA ARG A 46 -10.93 14.12 -4.47
C ARG A 46 -10.44 12.82 -5.07
N HIS A 47 -10.12 12.84 -6.35
CA HIS A 47 -9.12 11.94 -6.90
C HIS A 47 -7.96 12.80 -7.40
N SER A 48 -6.81 12.65 -6.75
CA SER A 48 -5.63 13.45 -7.07
C SER A 48 -5.10 13.09 -8.46
N ILE A 49 -5.24 11.81 -8.84
CA ILE A 49 -4.84 11.23 -10.12
C ILE A 49 -5.75 10.01 -10.38
N ASP A 50 -6.58 10.05 -11.41
CA ASP A 50 -7.27 8.89 -12.00
C ASP A 50 -6.74 8.71 -13.42
N ILE A 51 -5.79 7.79 -13.59
CA ILE A 51 -5.31 7.39 -14.91
C ILE A 51 -6.01 6.08 -15.24
N ARG A 52 -6.90 6.16 -16.22
CA ARG A 52 -7.67 5.04 -16.72
C ARG A 52 -7.31 4.85 -18.19
N GLU A 53 -6.30 4.02 -18.41
CA GLU A 53 -5.84 3.70 -19.76
C GLU A 53 -6.31 2.31 -20.16
N THR A 54 -6.71 2.20 -21.43
CA THR A 54 -7.07 0.92 -22.03
C THR A 54 -6.01 0.57 -23.06
N VAL A 55 -5.17 -0.41 -22.74
CA VAL A 55 -4.11 -0.84 -23.65
C VAL A 55 -4.59 -2.08 -24.42
N PRO A 56 -4.70 -2.01 -25.75
CA PRO A 56 -4.96 -3.18 -26.57
C PRO A 56 -3.66 -4.01 -26.65
N TRP A 57 -3.67 -5.23 -26.10
CA TRP A 57 -2.54 -6.16 -26.17
C TRP A 57 -3.04 -7.51 -26.71
N PHE A 58 -2.49 -7.95 -27.85
CA PHE A 58 -2.76 -9.26 -28.48
C PHE A 58 -4.26 -9.58 -28.66
N GLY A 59 -5.02 -8.64 -29.25
CA GLY A 59 -6.45 -8.85 -29.57
C GLY A 59 -7.39 -8.81 -28.37
N LYS A 60 -6.89 -8.57 -27.16
CA LYS A 60 -7.70 -8.35 -25.95
C LYS A 60 -7.47 -6.94 -25.42
N ARG A 61 -8.52 -6.36 -24.84
CA ARG A 61 -8.48 -5.03 -24.22
C ARG A 61 -8.21 -5.21 -22.73
N PHE A 62 -7.07 -4.72 -22.27
CA PHE A 62 -6.72 -4.71 -20.86
C PHE A 62 -6.98 -3.32 -20.30
N TYR A 63 -7.66 -3.26 -19.15
CA TYR A 63 -7.88 -2.01 -18.42
C TYR A 63 -6.78 -1.84 -17.37
N ILE A 64 -6.15 -0.67 -17.35
CA ILE A 64 -5.20 -0.29 -16.31
C ILE A 64 -5.81 0.89 -15.57
N VAL A 65 -6.08 0.68 -14.28
CA VAL A 65 -6.58 1.73 -13.38
C VAL A 65 -5.49 2.03 -12.37
N PHE A 66 -4.93 3.22 -12.45
CA PHE A 66 -3.96 3.71 -11.49
C PHE A 66 -4.58 4.84 -10.68
N LEU A 67 -4.90 4.53 -9.43
CA LEU A 67 -5.43 5.46 -8.45
C LEU A 67 -4.32 5.83 -7.48
N CYS A 68 -3.85 7.08 -7.53
CA CYS A 68 -2.87 7.60 -6.58
C CYS A 68 -3.42 8.87 -5.93
N GLY A 69 -3.42 8.90 -4.60
CA GLY A 69 -3.96 10.03 -3.85
C GLY A 69 -3.66 9.91 -2.37
N ARG A 70 -3.59 11.06 -1.71
CA ARG A 70 -3.40 11.14 -0.26
C ARG A 70 -4.69 10.71 0.43
N ASP A 71 -4.63 9.62 1.17
CA ASP A 71 -5.77 9.10 1.94
C ASP A 71 -6.17 10.12 3.02
N HIS A 72 -7.38 10.65 2.92
CA HIS A 72 -7.98 11.60 3.86
C HIS A 72 -9.19 11.00 4.57
N ARG A 73 -9.44 9.70 4.40
CA ARG A 73 -10.46 8.99 5.16
C ARG A 73 -9.91 8.75 6.56
N LYS A 74 -10.41 9.50 7.55
CA LYS A 74 -10.32 9.07 8.95
C LYS A 74 -11.07 7.73 9.01
N ASP A 75 -10.38 6.70 9.47
CA ASP A 75 -10.79 5.30 9.45
C ASP A 75 -10.84 4.62 8.07
N VAL A 76 -9.68 4.11 7.65
CA VAL A 76 -9.65 2.92 6.80
C VAL A 76 -8.87 1.84 7.54
N ARG A 77 -9.65 0.88 8.03
CA ARG A 77 -9.25 -0.39 8.64
C ARG A 77 -8.55 -1.31 7.63
N GLU A 78 -7.55 -0.81 6.91
CA GLU A 78 -6.67 -1.59 6.03
C GLU A 78 -5.22 -1.63 6.52
N ARG A 79 -4.97 -1.16 7.74
CA ARG A 79 -3.63 -1.17 8.36
C ARG A 79 -3.06 -2.55 8.68
N SER A 80 -3.74 -3.63 8.31
CA SER A 80 -3.43 -4.97 8.80
C SER A 80 -2.58 -5.79 7.83
N LYS A 81 -2.78 -5.70 6.50
CA LYS A 81 -2.09 -6.61 5.56
C LYS A 81 -0.57 -6.38 5.47
N LEU A 82 -0.13 -5.12 5.34
CA LEU A 82 1.30 -4.79 5.29
C LEU A 82 1.98 -5.01 6.64
N VAL A 83 1.30 -4.67 7.74
CA VAL A 83 1.84 -4.88 9.09
C VAL A 83 1.99 -6.37 9.38
N HIS A 84 1.01 -7.19 9.03
CA HIS A 84 1.11 -8.64 9.16
C HIS A 84 2.22 -9.20 8.26
N PHE A 85 2.34 -8.74 7.01
CA PHE A 85 3.42 -9.16 6.12
C PHE A 85 4.81 -8.85 6.68
N VAL A 86 5.04 -7.62 7.14
CA VAL A 86 6.32 -7.19 7.73
C VAL A 86 6.61 -7.96 9.02
N LEU A 87 5.60 -8.16 9.87
CA LEU A 87 5.74 -8.92 11.11
C LEU A 87 6.10 -10.39 10.82
N THR A 88 5.41 -11.04 9.89
CA THR A 88 5.71 -12.42 9.47
C THR A 88 7.13 -12.53 8.90
N LEU A 89 7.56 -11.57 8.08
CA LEU A 89 8.91 -11.54 7.54
C LEU A 89 9.98 -11.40 8.65
N LEU A 90 9.74 -10.51 9.62
CA LEU A 90 10.64 -10.30 10.74
C LEU A 90 10.76 -11.55 11.62
N ILE A 91 9.63 -12.19 11.93
CA ILE A 91 9.61 -13.46 12.69
C ILE A 91 10.38 -14.54 11.92
N LEU A 92 10.17 -14.68 10.61
CA LEU A 92 10.88 -15.66 9.78
C LEU A 92 12.39 -15.45 9.83
N ILE A 93 12.85 -14.21 9.62
CA ILE A 93 14.28 -13.86 9.68
C ILE A 93 14.84 -14.16 11.08
N GLY A 94 14.10 -13.83 12.14
CA GLY A 94 14.49 -14.13 13.51
C GLY A 94 14.67 -15.63 13.76
N VAL A 95 13.70 -16.45 13.35
CA VAL A 95 13.75 -17.92 13.51
C VAL A 95 14.92 -18.51 12.73
N VAL A 96 15.13 -18.10 11.48
CA VAL A 96 16.26 -18.57 10.67
C VAL A 96 17.60 -18.18 11.30
N SER A 97 17.72 -16.94 11.78
CA SER A 97 18.95 -16.45 12.42
C SER A 97 19.26 -17.22 13.70
N ILE A 98 18.27 -17.43 14.56
CA ILE A 98 18.44 -18.22 15.81
C ILE A 98 18.81 -19.67 15.48
N SER A 99 18.16 -20.28 14.48
CA SER A 99 18.47 -21.65 14.04
C SER A 99 19.92 -21.78 13.55
N LEU A 100 20.38 -20.83 12.73
CA LEU A 100 21.77 -20.80 12.25
C LEU A 100 22.77 -20.63 13.39
N LEU A 101 22.49 -19.72 14.33
CA LEU A 101 23.33 -19.53 15.52
C LEU A 101 23.36 -20.77 16.40
N ALA A 102 22.24 -21.47 16.58
CA ALA A 102 22.16 -22.72 17.31
C ALA A 102 22.98 -23.83 16.63
N MET A 103 22.85 -23.98 15.30
CA MET A 103 23.69 -24.91 14.52
C MET A 103 25.18 -24.58 14.67
N LEU A 104 25.53 -23.29 14.59
CA LEU A 104 26.92 -22.85 14.74
C LEU A 104 27.45 -23.16 16.14
N ALA A 105 26.67 -22.88 17.19
CA ALA A 105 27.05 -23.19 18.57
C ALA A 105 27.24 -24.69 18.78
N LEU A 106 26.32 -25.52 18.28
CA LEU A 106 26.44 -26.99 18.33
C LEU A 106 27.68 -27.47 17.56
N TYR A 107 27.97 -26.88 16.41
CA TYR A 107 29.18 -27.18 15.63
C TYR A 107 30.45 -26.85 16.42
N LEU A 108 30.52 -25.69 17.06
CA LEU A 108 31.68 -25.28 17.86
C LEU A 108 31.85 -26.17 19.10
N ILE A 109 30.76 -26.52 19.79
CA ILE A 109 30.79 -27.47 20.93
C ILE A 109 31.29 -28.84 20.48
N LYS A 110 30.74 -29.37 19.38
CA LYS A 110 31.20 -30.62 18.75
C LYS A 110 32.69 -30.55 18.42
N SER A 111 33.15 -29.44 17.86
CA SER A 111 34.55 -29.23 17.48
C SER A 111 35.48 -29.11 18.70
N ALA A 112 35.03 -28.46 19.78
CA ALA A 112 35.77 -28.32 21.03
C ALA A 112 35.91 -29.65 21.78
N LEU A 113 34.89 -30.52 21.70
CA LEU A 113 34.90 -31.87 22.27
C LEU A 113 35.78 -32.86 21.49
N GLY A 114 36.34 -32.45 20.35
CA GLY A 114 37.21 -33.30 19.52
C GLY A 114 36.48 -34.46 18.81
N ILE A 115 35.14 -34.40 18.72
CA ILE A 115 34.35 -35.46 18.08
C ILE A 115 34.37 -35.22 16.56
N ASP A 116 35.16 -36.00 15.82
CA ASP A 116 35.20 -35.94 14.35
C ASP A 116 34.13 -36.82 13.70
N ILE A 117 32.97 -36.23 13.41
CA ILE A 117 31.88 -36.87 12.65
C ILE A 117 32.29 -37.13 11.19
N PHE A 118 33.19 -36.32 10.62
CA PHE A 118 33.77 -36.51 9.29
C PHE A 118 35.29 -36.54 9.40
N LYS A 119 35.90 -37.71 9.18
CA LYS A 119 37.36 -37.83 9.19
C LYS A 119 37.94 -37.03 8.01
N GLY A 120 38.72 -36.00 8.32
CA GLY A 120 39.48 -35.22 7.32
C GLY A 120 38.75 -34.02 6.69
N PHE A 121 37.54 -33.64 7.15
CA PHE A 121 36.84 -32.45 6.66
C PHE A 121 36.33 -31.60 7.83
N SER A 122 36.94 -30.42 8.01
CA SER A 122 36.47 -29.39 8.93
C SER A 122 36.21 -28.09 8.16
N PHE A 123 35.19 -27.34 8.53
CA PHE A 123 34.83 -26.09 7.84
C PHE A 123 35.80 -24.93 8.15
N GLY A 124 36.87 -25.15 8.94
CA GLY A 124 37.85 -24.11 9.32
C GLY A 124 37.35 -23.02 10.28
N ILE A 125 36.04 -23.00 10.58
CA ILE A 125 35.39 -22.00 11.45
C ILE A 125 35.95 -22.03 12.88
N TRP A 126 36.32 -23.20 13.39
CA TRP A 126 36.92 -23.35 14.73
C TRP A 126 38.31 -22.72 14.83
N ASP A 127 39.12 -22.85 13.77
CA ASP A 127 40.46 -22.25 13.74
C ASP A 127 40.38 -20.72 13.61
N TRP A 128 39.44 -20.21 12.81
CA TRP A 128 39.12 -18.78 12.78
C TRP A 128 38.64 -18.26 14.14
N PHE A 129 37.75 -18.98 14.82
CA PHE A 129 37.25 -18.60 16.15
C PHE A 129 38.35 -18.58 17.21
N LYS A 130 39.24 -19.59 17.24
CA LYS A 130 40.41 -19.59 18.13
C LYS A 130 41.34 -18.40 17.87
N GLY A 131 41.52 -18.01 16.61
CA GLY A 131 42.32 -16.84 16.24
C GLY A 131 41.69 -15.49 16.62
N LEU A 132 40.40 -15.45 16.93
CA LEU A 132 39.70 -14.25 17.40
C LEU A 132 39.72 -14.12 18.95
N LEU A 133 40.03 -15.22 19.64
CA LEU A 133 40.11 -15.31 21.11
C LEU A 133 41.54 -15.13 21.67
N LEU A 134 42.55 -15.09 20.80
CA LEU A 134 43.97 -14.81 21.09
C LEU A 134 44.29 -13.35 20.74
#